data_AF-A0A1H7W714-F1
#
_entry.id   AF-A0A1H7W714-F1
#
_cell.length_a   1.000
_cell.length_b   1.000
_cell.length_c   1.000
_cell.angle_alpha   90.00
_cell.angle_beta   90.00
_cell.angle_gamma   90.00
#
_symmetry.space_group_name_H-M   'P 1'
#
loop_
_entity.id
_entity.type
_entity.pdbx_description
1 polymer ?
#
loop_
_entity_poly.entity_id
_entity_poly.type
_entity_poly.pdbx_seq_one_letter_code
_entity_poly.pdbx_strand_id
1 'polypeptide(L)'
;MLPSMVQVPGTCYLCFIEQTQKKTMKRSRKIYLITTTAILALAWGYAVVRTLWNVDEAIGKMAGQLFPRKWAGRLTALNTLLQLFTSIVLIRSFFYHRLQVWGFSLTILLLGVYMVYIRAVLEKTYSKIPPCACITWSEKMTWSQAQRCNVGLLLLTTGALLWLNPKERRTSSRR
;
A
#
# COMPACT_ATOMS: atom_id res chain seq x y z
N MET A 1 -11.20 35.79 -36.41
CA MET A 1 -11.20 36.65 -35.21
C MET A 1 -10.33 35.99 -34.15
N LEU A 2 -9.06 36.38 -34.10
CA LEU A 2 -8.11 35.96 -33.07
C LEU A 2 -8.24 36.93 -31.89
N PRO A 3 -8.28 36.44 -30.63
CA PRO A 3 -8.35 37.32 -29.48
C PRO A 3 -7.04 38.12 -29.38
N SER A 4 -7.20 39.44 -29.29
CA SER A 4 -6.16 40.43 -29.11
C SER A 4 -5.33 40.12 -27.86
N MET A 5 -4.02 39.96 -28.04
CA MET A 5 -3.06 39.83 -26.94
C MET A 5 -2.95 41.16 -26.20
N VAL A 6 -3.46 41.20 -24.97
CA VAL A 6 -3.24 42.29 -24.03
C VAL A 6 -1.80 42.19 -23.51
N GLN A 7 -0.93 43.09 -23.97
CA GLN A 7 0.39 43.31 -23.39
C GLN A 7 0.21 43.99 -22.03
N VAL A 8 0.53 43.27 -20.95
CA VAL A 8 0.65 43.85 -19.61
C VAL A 8 2.12 44.26 -19.43
N PRO A 9 2.45 45.56 -19.38
CA PRO A 9 3.81 46.01 -19.17
C PRO A 9 4.21 45.79 -17.71
N GLY A 10 5.30 45.05 -17.48
CA GLY A 10 5.99 44.99 -16.18
C GLY A 10 5.79 43.71 -15.34
N THR A 11 4.88 42.81 -15.70
CA THR A 11 4.74 41.51 -15.04
C THR A 11 5.51 40.44 -15.80
N CYS A 12 6.58 39.94 -15.17
CA CYS A 12 7.39 38.84 -15.67
C CYS A 12 6.50 37.60 -15.89
N TYR A 13 6.07 37.33 -17.13
CA TYR A 13 5.24 36.18 -17.52
C TYR A 13 5.84 34.84 -17.05
N LEU A 14 7.16 34.74 -16.96
CA LEU A 14 7.89 33.60 -16.40
C LEU A 14 7.54 33.33 -14.92
N CYS A 15 7.37 34.37 -14.11
CA CYS A 15 7.03 34.23 -12.69
C CYS A 15 5.61 33.70 -12.50
N PHE A 16 4.67 34.12 -13.36
CA PHE A 16 3.29 33.61 -13.35
C PHE A 16 3.21 32.13 -13.78
N ILE A 17 3.98 31.74 -14.80
CA ILE A 17 4.08 30.33 -15.22
C ILE A 17 4.70 29.48 -14.10
N GLU A 18 5.74 29.96 -13.43
CA GLU A 18 6.37 29.21 -12.33
C GLU A 18 5.44 29.02 -11.12
N GLN A 19 4.64 30.04 -10.78
CA GLN A 19 3.66 29.94 -9.69
C GLN A 19 2.51 28.99 -10.01
N THR A 20 1.99 29.01 -11.24
CA THR A 20 0.92 28.10 -11.68
C THR A 20 1.41 26.65 -11.70
N GLN A 21 2.63 26.38 -12.20
CA GLN A 21 3.27 25.06 -12.17
C GLN A 21 3.49 24.52 -10.74
N LYS A 22 3.93 25.38 -9.80
CA LYS A 22 4.08 24.98 -8.39
C LYS A 22 2.76 24.59 -7.73
N LYS A 23 1.66 25.26 -8.07
CA LYS A 23 0.32 25.00 -7.50
C LYS A 23 -0.28 23.69 -8.02
N THR A 24 -0.13 23.40 -9.32
CA THR A 24 -0.61 22.15 -9.92
C THR A 24 0.13 20.93 -9.37
N MET A 25 1.46 20.99 -9.26
CA MET A 25 2.27 19.90 -8.70
C MET A 25 1.89 19.55 -7.25
N LYS A 26 1.59 20.55 -6.41
CA LYS A 26 1.12 20.33 -5.03
C LYS A 26 -0.23 19.62 -4.99
N ARG A 27 -1.15 19.96 -5.90
CA ARG A 27 -2.48 19.32 -5.99
C ARG A 27 -2.38 17.86 -6.43
N SER A 28 -1.67 17.59 -7.53
CA SER A 28 -1.50 16.23 -8.06
C SER A 28 -0.88 15.29 -7.04
N ARG A 29 0.13 15.79 -6.31
CA ARG A 29 0.77 15.03 -5.23
C ARG A 29 -0.20 14.69 -4.10
N LYS A 30 -0.99 15.65 -3.62
CA LYS A 30 -1.96 15.41 -2.54
C LYS A 30 -2.98 14.35 -2.96
N ILE A 31 -3.48 14.44 -4.20
CA ILE A 31 -4.38 13.46 -4.78
C ILE A 31 -3.73 12.08 -4.79
N TYR A 32 -2.51 11.96 -5.34
CA TYR A 32 -1.79 10.69 -5.40
C TYR A 32 -1.60 10.02 -4.03
N LEU A 33 -1.21 10.79 -3.00
CA LEU A 33 -1.04 10.27 -1.64
C LEU A 33 -2.36 9.81 -1.02
N ILE A 34 -3.44 10.60 -1.17
CA ILE A 34 -4.78 10.25 -0.67
C ILE A 34 -5.29 8.98 -1.36
N THR A 35 -5.22 8.94 -2.69
CA THR A 35 -5.67 7.78 -3.48
C THR A 35 -4.88 6.53 -3.12
N THR A 36 -3.56 6.63 -3.00
CA THR A 36 -2.72 5.49 -2.60
C THR A 36 -3.08 5.00 -1.19
N THR A 37 -3.24 5.92 -0.24
CA THR A 37 -3.65 5.58 1.13
C THR A 37 -5.01 4.88 1.15
N ALA A 38 -5.97 5.37 0.37
CA ALA A 38 -7.31 4.77 0.29
C ALA A 38 -7.27 3.35 -0.29
N ILE A 39 -6.56 3.15 -1.40
CA ILE A 39 -6.40 1.84 -2.02
C ILE A 39 -5.77 0.84 -1.04
N LEU A 40 -4.69 1.23 -0.36
CA LEU A 40 -4.00 0.36 0.61
C LEU A 40 -4.87 0.07 1.83
N ALA A 41 -5.55 1.08 2.38
CA ALA A 41 -6.44 0.92 3.53
C ALA A 41 -7.57 -0.08 3.22
N LEU A 42 -8.19 0.06 2.03
CA LEU A 42 -9.23 -0.85 1.55
C LEU A 42 -8.69 -2.25 1.28
N ALA A 43 -7.51 -2.37 0.66
CA ALA A 43 -6.91 -3.68 0.37
C ALA A 43 -6.63 -4.47 1.65
N TRP A 44 -5.99 -3.84 2.65
CA TRP A 44 -5.73 -4.48 3.95
C TRP A 44 -7.02 -4.72 4.74
N GLY A 45 -7.96 -3.78 4.72
CA GLY A 45 -9.25 -3.93 5.39
C GLY A 45 -10.07 -5.08 4.82
N TYR A 46 -10.13 -5.20 3.49
CA TYR A 46 -10.79 -6.31 2.81
C TYR A 46 -10.17 -7.66 3.17
N ALA A 47 -8.85 -7.75 3.22
CA ALA A 47 -8.15 -8.97 3.62
C ALA A 47 -8.48 -9.43 5.04
N VAL A 48 -8.57 -8.47 5.98
CA VAL A 48 -8.98 -8.73 7.36
C VAL A 48 -10.41 -9.24 7.41
N VAL A 49 -11.35 -8.54 6.79
CA VAL A 49 -12.77 -8.93 6.78
C VAL A 49 -12.92 -10.34 6.21
N ARG A 50 -12.26 -10.63 5.09
CA ARG A 50 -12.29 -11.95 4.46
C ARG A 50 -11.74 -13.04 5.38
N THR A 51 -10.64 -12.77 6.08
CA THR A 51 -10.04 -13.72 7.01
C THR A 51 -10.92 -13.96 8.23
N LEU A 52 -11.57 -12.91 8.75
CA LEU A 52 -12.48 -13.01 9.88
C LEU A 52 -13.80 -13.70 9.51
N TRP A 53 -14.27 -13.57 8.27
CA TRP A 53 -15.50 -14.23 7.81
C TRP A 53 -15.32 -15.75 7.66
N ASN A 54 -14.15 -16.19 7.21
CA ASN A 54 -13.85 -17.60 6.94
C ASN A 54 -12.56 -18.03 7.66
N VAL A 55 -12.55 -17.94 8.99
CA VAL A 55 -11.36 -18.24 9.81
C VAL A 55 -10.86 -19.68 9.59
N ASP A 56 -11.78 -20.65 9.55
CA ASP A 56 -11.42 -22.06 9.34
C ASP A 56 -10.77 -22.31 7.98
N GLU A 57 -11.27 -21.65 6.94
CA GLU A 57 -10.68 -21.71 5.60
C GLU A 57 -9.28 -21.07 5.59
N ALA A 58 -9.10 -19.94 6.27
CA ALA A 58 -7.81 -19.28 6.40
C ALA A 58 -6.80 -20.14 7.16
N ILE A 59 -7.21 -20.79 8.24
CA ILE A 59 -6.37 -21.76 8.99
C ILE A 59 -6.05 -22.97 8.12
N GLY A 60 -7.02 -23.51 7.38
CA GLY A 60 -6.83 -24.63 6.46
C GLY A 60 -5.81 -24.32 5.36
N LYS A 61 -5.90 -23.13 4.76
CA LYS A 61 -4.93 -22.64 3.77
C LYS A 61 -3.53 -22.46 4.37
N MET A 62 -3.43 -21.93 5.59
CA MET A 62 -2.16 -21.75 6.30
C MET A 62 -1.54 -23.08 6.73
N ALA A 63 -2.37 -24.05 7.13
CA ALA A 63 -1.96 -25.41 7.47
C ALA A 63 -1.38 -26.21 6.30
N GLY A 64 -1.75 -25.84 5.08
CA GLY A 64 -1.19 -26.39 3.85
C GLY A 64 0.17 -25.82 3.44
N GLN A 65 0.65 -24.78 4.12
CA GLN A 65 1.90 -24.13 3.76
C GLN A 65 3.13 -24.87 4.33
N LEU A 66 4.32 -24.33 4.06
CA LEU A 66 5.62 -24.80 4.54
C LEU A 66 5.78 -24.88 6.07
N PHE A 67 4.82 -24.35 6.83
CA PHE A 67 4.91 -24.25 8.29
C PHE A 67 4.30 -25.48 8.98
N PRO A 68 4.75 -25.81 10.20
CA PRO A 68 4.12 -26.86 10.99
C PRO A 68 2.63 -26.59 11.22
N ARG A 69 1.77 -27.59 10.98
CA ARG A 69 0.31 -27.47 11.10
C ARG A 69 -0.16 -26.94 12.46
N LYS A 70 0.56 -27.26 13.54
CA LYS A 70 0.31 -26.77 14.91
C LYS A 70 0.43 -25.25 15.06
N TRP A 71 1.10 -24.58 14.13
CA TRP A 71 1.33 -23.14 14.14
C TRP A 71 0.36 -22.39 13.23
N ALA A 72 -0.42 -23.09 12.39
CA ALA A 72 -1.31 -22.48 11.42
C ALA A 72 -2.29 -21.49 12.06
N GLY A 73 -2.97 -21.87 13.15
CA GLY A 73 -3.89 -20.96 13.85
C GLY A 73 -3.20 -19.69 14.39
N ARG A 74 -2.02 -19.84 15.00
CA ARG A 74 -1.25 -18.70 15.52
C ARG A 74 -0.73 -17.78 14.41
N LEU A 75 -0.24 -18.36 13.31
CA LEU A 75 0.24 -17.60 12.16
C LEU A 75 -0.89 -16.87 11.45
N THR A 76 -2.06 -17.51 11.28
CA THR A 76 -3.25 -16.86 10.73
C THR A 76 -3.68 -15.69 11.60
N ALA A 77 -3.81 -15.89 12.92
CA ALA A 77 -4.17 -14.82 13.84
C ALA A 77 -3.16 -13.66 13.81
N LEU A 78 -1.85 -13.95 13.89
CA LEU A 78 -0.80 -12.93 13.83
C LEU A 78 -0.84 -12.15 12.52
N ASN A 79 -1.03 -12.85 11.39
CA ASN A 79 -1.17 -12.24 10.08
C ASN A 79 -2.38 -11.29 10.04
N THR A 80 -3.56 -11.75 10.46
CA THR A 80 -4.78 -10.93 10.51
C THR A 80 -4.59 -9.71 11.41
N LEU A 81 -3.94 -9.85 12.56
CA LEU A 81 -3.63 -8.73 13.46
C LEU A 81 -2.71 -7.71 12.80
N LEU A 82 -1.67 -8.14 12.08
CA LEU A 82 -0.76 -7.24 11.36
C LEU A 82 -1.48 -6.48 10.23
N GLN A 83 -2.36 -7.17 9.48
CA GLN A 83 -3.17 -6.55 8.44
C GLN A 83 -4.16 -5.54 9.03
N LEU A 84 -4.83 -5.90 10.13
CA LEU A 84 -5.77 -5.03 10.84
C LEU A 84 -5.06 -3.79 11.39
N PHE A 85 -3.92 -3.97 12.04
CA PHE A 85 -3.10 -2.88 12.54
C PHE A 85 -2.69 -1.93 11.40
N THR A 86 -2.21 -2.48 10.28
CA THR A 86 -1.79 -1.69 9.12
C THR A 86 -2.97 -0.92 8.50
N SER A 87 -4.13 -1.55 8.36
CA SER A 87 -5.35 -0.90 7.88
C SER A 87 -5.78 0.25 8.80
N ILE A 88 -5.77 0.05 10.13
CA ILE A 88 -6.09 1.08 11.11
C ILE A 88 -5.12 2.25 11.01
N VAL A 89 -3.80 1.99 10.93
CA VAL A 89 -2.79 3.05 10.81
C VAL A 89 -3.01 3.87 9.53
N LEU A 90 -3.28 3.22 8.40
CA LEU A 90 -3.58 3.90 7.13
C LEU A 90 -4.87 4.73 7.20
N ILE A 91 -5.95 4.20 7.79
CA ILE A 91 -7.21 4.95 7.97
C ILE A 91 -6.99 6.17 8.88
N ARG A 92 -6.27 6.00 9.99
CA ARG A 92 -5.97 7.10 10.91
C ARG A 92 -5.05 8.14 10.27
N SER A 93 -4.27 7.75 9.27
CA SER A 93 -3.40 8.67 8.54
C SER A 93 -4.13 9.73 7.71
N PHE A 94 -5.42 9.53 7.40
CA PHE A 94 -6.27 10.58 6.80
C PHE A 94 -6.45 11.79 7.72
N PHE A 95 -6.47 11.56 9.03
CA PHE A 95 -6.59 12.61 10.04
C PHE A 95 -5.22 13.08 10.54
N TYR A 96 -4.25 12.17 10.63
CA TYR A 96 -2.92 12.43 11.16
C TYR A 96 -1.84 12.18 10.10
N HIS A 97 -1.39 13.25 9.45
CA HIS A 97 -0.40 13.16 8.36
C HIS A 97 0.92 12.46 8.77
N ARG A 98 1.27 12.46 10.07
CA ARG A 98 2.46 11.75 10.58
C ARG A 98 2.35 10.23 10.45
N LEU A 99 1.14 9.69 10.57
CA LEU A 99 0.91 8.26 10.45
C LEU A 99 1.04 7.74 9.02
N GLN A 100 1.09 8.62 8.00
CA GLN A 100 1.28 8.19 6.61
C GLN A 100 2.64 7.52 6.40
N VAL A 101 3.70 8.06 7.02
CA VAL A 101 5.04 7.47 6.94
C VAL A 101 5.02 6.06 7.55
N TRP A 102 4.39 5.91 8.71
CA TRP A 102 4.25 4.62 9.38
C TRP A 102 3.40 3.63 8.58
N GLY A 103 2.24 4.05 8.07
CA GLY A 103 1.36 3.21 7.27
C GLY A 103 2.01 2.71 5.98
N PHE A 104 2.72 3.58 5.26
CA PHE A 104 3.46 3.18 4.06
C PHE A 104 4.66 2.30 4.40
N SER A 105 5.41 2.59 5.47
CA SER A 105 6.56 1.77 5.88
C SER A 105 6.14 0.37 6.31
N LEU A 106 5.06 0.24 7.09
CA LEU A 106 4.48 -1.05 7.48
C LEU A 106 3.99 -1.84 6.27
N THR A 107 3.33 -1.17 5.34
CA THR A 107 2.87 -1.81 4.09
C THR A 107 4.05 -2.33 3.26
N ILE A 108 5.12 -1.55 3.10
CA ILE A 108 6.36 -1.97 2.41
C ILE A 108 6.98 -3.18 3.11
N LEU A 109 7.09 -3.15 4.44
CA LEU A 109 7.64 -4.25 5.22
C LEU A 109 6.83 -5.54 5.03
N LEU A 110 5.50 -5.46 5.18
CA LEU A 110 4.60 -6.60 5.00
C LEU A 110 4.66 -7.15 3.58
N LEU A 111 4.57 -6.29 2.55
CA LEU A 111 4.70 -6.71 1.16
C LEU A 111 6.05 -7.35 0.87
N GLY A 112 7.14 -6.81 1.44
CA GLY A 112 8.48 -7.38 1.32
C GLY A 112 8.57 -8.79 1.90
N VAL A 113 8.07 -8.99 3.12
CA VAL A 113 8.00 -10.31 3.76
C VAL A 113 7.17 -11.28 2.91
N TYR A 114 6.01 -10.85 2.40
CA TYR A 114 5.18 -11.69 1.54
C TYR A 114 5.83 -12.03 0.21
N MET A 115 6.57 -11.10 -0.40
CA MET A 115 7.27 -11.38 -1.64
C MET A 115 8.36 -12.44 -1.45
N VAL A 116 9.15 -12.32 -0.39
CA VAL A 116 10.17 -13.33 -0.04
C VAL A 116 9.51 -14.68 0.21
N TYR A 117 8.40 -14.69 0.95
CA TYR A 117 7.62 -15.89 1.21
C TYR A 117 7.08 -16.55 -0.07
N ILE A 118 6.40 -15.80 -0.95
CA ILE A 118 5.85 -16.32 -2.21
C ILE A 118 6.97 -16.89 -3.09
N ARG A 119 8.12 -16.21 -3.15
CA ARG A 119 9.28 -16.69 -3.90
C ARG A 119 9.77 -18.04 -3.37
N ALA A 120 9.90 -18.20 -2.05
CA ALA A 120 10.27 -19.47 -1.44
C ALA A 120 9.26 -20.60 -1.71
N VAL A 121 7.96 -20.28 -1.74
CA VAL A 121 6.90 -21.23 -2.08
C VAL A 121 6.99 -21.67 -3.55
N LEU A 122 7.24 -20.73 -4.47
CA LEU A 122 7.39 -21.02 -5.90
C LEU A 122 8.62 -21.89 -6.19
N GLU A 123 9.75 -21.63 -5.51
CA GLU A 123 11.00 -22.38 -5.69
C GLU A 123 10.90 -23.82 -5.19
N LYS A 124 10.15 -24.08 -4.09
CA LYS A 124 10.00 -25.43 -3.53
C LYS A 124 8.77 -26.20 -4.02
N THR A 125 8.11 -25.72 -5.09
CA THR A 125 7.06 -26.47 -5.82
C THR A 125 5.83 -26.87 -4.98
N TYR A 126 5.46 -26.10 -3.94
CA TYR A 126 4.24 -26.33 -3.15
C TYR A 126 2.96 -25.80 -3.85
N SER A 127 2.90 -25.94 -5.18
CA SER A 127 1.94 -25.25 -6.06
C SER A 127 0.50 -25.76 -5.98
N LYS A 128 0.25 -26.89 -5.30
CA LYS A 128 -1.09 -27.50 -5.26
C LYS A 128 -2.07 -26.76 -4.36
N ILE A 129 -1.59 -25.95 -3.41
CA ILE A 129 -2.46 -25.26 -2.45
C ILE A 129 -2.58 -23.78 -2.85
N PRO A 130 -3.81 -23.25 -2.99
CA PRO A 130 -4.02 -21.88 -3.40
C PRO A 130 -3.40 -20.92 -2.38
N PRO A 131 -2.94 -19.74 -2.83
CA PRO A 131 -2.25 -18.82 -1.95
C PRO A 131 -3.15 -18.36 -0.81
N CYS A 132 -2.61 -18.45 0.40
CA CYS A 132 -3.02 -17.58 1.50
C CYS A 132 -2.46 -16.17 1.22
N ALA A 133 -2.82 -15.55 0.09
CA ALA A 133 -2.32 -14.21 -0.20
C ALA A 133 -3.11 -13.21 0.64
N CYS A 134 -2.36 -12.37 1.33
CA CYS A 134 -2.87 -11.33 2.21
C CYS A 134 -3.58 -10.21 1.45
N ILE A 135 -3.49 -10.20 0.12
CA ILE A 135 -4.29 -9.37 -0.80
C ILE A 135 -4.67 -10.26 -2.00
N THR A 136 -5.38 -11.36 -1.76
CA THR A 136 -6.05 -12.08 -2.86
C THR A 136 -7.42 -11.48 -3.06
N TRP A 137 -7.61 -10.83 -4.21
CA TRP A 137 -8.92 -10.27 -4.59
C TRP A 137 -9.88 -11.36 -5.08
N SER A 138 -9.35 -12.56 -5.39
CA SER A 138 -10.12 -13.70 -5.88
C SER A 138 -9.51 -15.01 -5.38
N GLU A 139 -10.35 -16.02 -5.18
CA GLU A 139 -9.98 -17.40 -4.86
C GLU A 139 -9.26 -18.12 -6.00
N LYS A 140 -9.46 -17.65 -7.24
CA LYS A 140 -8.88 -18.25 -8.45
C LYS A 140 -7.48 -17.71 -8.78
N MET A 141 -6.92 -16.88 -7.90
CA MET A 141 -5.68 -16.18 -8.16
C MET A 141 -4.47 -17.10 -7.96
N THR A 142 -3.64 -17.24 -8.98
CA THR A 142 -2.42 -18.06 -8.89
C THR A 142 -1.32 -17.35 -8.09
N TRP A 143 -0.35 -18.11 -7.58
CA TRP A 143 0.82 -17.56 -6.87
C TRP A 143 1.58 -16.50 -7.67
N SER A 144 1.74 -16.70 -8.98
CA SER A 144 2.38 -15.73 -9.89
C SER A 144 1.57 -14.44 -10.05
N GLN A 145 0.23 -14.54 -10.13
CA GLN A 145 -0.63 -13.35 -10.13
C GLN A 145 -0.52 -12.61 -8.80
N ALA A 146 -0.54 -13.32 -7.66
CA ALA A 146 -0.42 -12.71 -6.33
C ALA A 146 0.90 -11.96 -6.17
N GLN A 147 2.01 -12.55 -6.64
CA GLN A 147 3.32 -11.90 -6.64
C GLN A 147 3.31 -10.62 -7.48
N ARG A 148 2.74 -10.63 -8.69
CA ARG A 148 2.65 -9.44 -9.55
C ARG A 148 1.84 -8.32 -8.90
N CYS A 149 0.72 -8.65 -8.25
CA CYS A 149 -0.06 -7.66 -7.51
C CYS A 149 0.72 -7.08 -6.32
N ASN A 150 1.42 -7.91 -5.54
CA ASN A 150 2.25 -7.44 -4.44
C ASN A 150 3.39 -6.53 -4.91
N VAL A 151 4.04 -6.85 -6.02
CA VAL A 151 5.06 -5.98 -6.64
C VAL A 151 4.46 -4.64 -7.05
N GLY A 152 3.29 -4.64 -7.70
CA GLY A 152 2.59 -3.41 -8.09
C GLY A 152 2.26 -2.52 -6.89
N LEU A 153 1.73 -3.11 -5.81
CA LEU A 153 1.43 -2.39 -4.57
C LEU A 153 2.69 -1.93 -3.84
N LEU A 154 3.77 -2.69 -3.90
CA LEU A 154 5.06 -2.32 -3.31
C LEU A 154 5.63 -1.09 -4.02
N LEU A 155 5.63 -1.09 -5.36
CA LEU A 155 6.07 0.06 -6.16
C LEU A 155 5.18 1.29 -5.91
N LEU A 156 3.87 1.10 -5.87
CA LEU A 156 2.91 2.18 -5.57
C LEU A 156 3.18 2.79 -4.19
N THR A 157 3.35 1.95 -3.16
CA THR A 157 3.60 2.40 -1.78
C THR A 157 4.97 3.05 -1.64
N THR A 158 6.00 2.49 -2.28
CA THR A 158 7.35 3.06 -2.30
C THR A 158 7.35 4.43 -2.98
N GLY A 159 6.65 4.55 -4.11
CA GLY A 159 6.44 5.83 -4.80
C GLY A 159 5.77 6.87 -3.89
N ALA A 160 4.70 6.50 -3.19
CA ALA A 160 4.02 7.37 -2.22
C ALA A 160 4.95 7.80 -1.07
N LEU A 161 5.74 6.89 -0.52
CA LEU A 161 6.69 7.19 0.55
C LEU A 161 7.82 8.12 0.07
N LEU A 162 8.34 7.90 -1.13
CA LEU A 162 9.37 8.75 -1.73
C LEU A 162 8.84 10.15 -2.08
N TRP A 163 7.59 10.25 -2.52
CA TRP A 163 6.94 11.53 -2.81
C TRP A 163 6.55 12.31 -1.55
N LEU A 164 6.65 11.71 -0.36
CA LEU A 164 6.34 12.39 0.91
C LEU A 164 7.41 13.43 1.28
N ASN A 165 6.99 14.58 1.80
CA ASN A 165 7.85 15.77 1.91
C ASN A 165 8.91 15.53 2.98
N PRO A 166 10.18 15.93 2.77
CA PRO A 166 11.20 15.84 3.81
C PRO A 166 10.86 16.60 5.09
N LYS A 167 10.03 17.66 4.99
CA LYS A 167 9.52 18.41 6.15
C LYS A 167 8.52 17.59 6.97
N GLU A 168 7.69 16.77 6.33
CA GLU A 168 6.76 15.83 7.00
C GLU A 168 7.49 14.60 7.56
N ARG A 169 8.62 14.19 6.97
CA ARG A 169 9.48 13.14 7.56
C ARG A 169 10.18 13.63 8.84
N ARG A 170 10.64 14.89 8.88
CA ARG A 170 11.39 15.45 10.02
C ARG A 170 10.55 15.68 11.28
N THR A 171 9.27 16.00 11.16
CA THR A 171 8.38 16.17 12.33
C THR A 171 8.09 14.87 13.08
N SER A 172 8.38 13.70 12.49
CA SER A 172 8.31 12.40 13.19
C SER A 172 9.53 12.12 14.07
N SER A 173 10.66 12.81 13.89
CA SER A 173 11.94 12.49 14.56
C SER A 173 12.30 13.44 15.71
N ARG A 174 11.52 14.50 15.94
CA ARG A 174 11.83 15.58 16.91
C ARG A 174 11.01 15.54 18.21
N ARG A 175 10.39 14.42 18.54
CA ARG A 175 9.78 14.14 19.85
C ARG A 175 10.05 12.69 20.20
#